data_AF-A0A6N4QYG4-F1
#
_entry.id   AF-A0A6N4QYG4-F1
#
_cell.length_a   1.000
_cell.length_b   1.000
_cell.length_c   1.000
_cell.angle_alpha   90.00
_cell.angle_beta   90.00
_cell.angle_gamma   90.00
#
_symmetry.space_group_name_H-M   'P 1'
#
loop_
_entity.id
_entity.type
_entity.pdbx_description
1 polymer ?
#
loop_
_entity_poly.entity_id
_entity_poly.type
_entity_poly.pdbx_seq_one_letter_code
_entity_poly.pdbx_strand_id
1 'polypeptide(L)'
;MNVSVIFAVGAALLSFYLVLIESYWINGTPPSFFSNAKEFTRIASEFLSGYFPGKYLSFLFGCLWIPVYASLSFSFQELKKQGSVFESFPKESGFLTKSLWAAVVVGLFGNVLDLLLQGNQFGFRFVWIEAAFVVSYVLGIGFLGIRIRSENGRIAIFFTVLTVISLLAGYYFYPLLHAALFPISVGFSFLLLGGASSPWILRFSEWIGERASNKRILLFIGASVLVSGSMQLLEQMTPVPEGASLPVKLDFRPFSTAKDVETVFGIYGETGRNLYFWGNVLDMILPIPVCLMIGSIYSRVAAYLNFPRIWNVLPFGFLVFDPIENAIMMYLLYVWPIVPEGLVATTGTITFLKLTFVLFGYALLFGGLLVSAIVFVFKKLKN
;
A
#
# COMPACT_ATOMS: atom_id res chain seq x y z
N MET A 1 -15.79 3.94 -11.48
CA MET A 1 -14.46 3.31 -11.49
C MET A 1 -14.63 1.95 -12.13
N ASN A 2 -13.77 1.55 -13.09
CA ASN A 2 -13.91 0.23 -13.70
C ASN A 2 -13.69 -0.87 -12.64
N VAL A 3 -14.43 -1.96 -12.74
CA VAL A 3 -14.33 -3.13 -11.87
C VAL A 3 -12.88 -3.63 -11.81
N SER A 4 -12.15 -3.63 -12.93
CA SER A 4 -10.73 -4.02 -12.97
C SER A 4 -9.84 -3.21 -12.02
N VAL A 5 -10.14 -1.93 -11.80
CA VAL A 5 -9.37 -1.07 -10.87
C VAL A 5 -9.63 -1.48 -9.42
N ILE A 6 -10.91 -1.76 -9.09
CA ILE A 6 -11.30 -2.22 -7.75
C ILE A 6 -10.61 -3.55 -7.44
N PHE A 7 -10.62 -4.49 -8.40
CA PHE A 7 -9.92 -5.77 -8.26
C PHE A 7 -8.41 -5.61 -8.15
N ALA A 8 -7.79 -4.68 -8.89
CA ALA A 8 -6.35 -4.42 -8.80
C ALA A 8 -5.97 -3.92 -7.40
N VAL A 9 -6.67 -2.88 -6.91
CA VAL A 9 -6.41 -2.32 -5.58
C VAL A 9 -6.68 -3.34 -4.48
N GLY A 10 -7.79 -4.08 -4.57
CA GLY A 10 -8.13 -5.16 -3.64
C GLY A 10 -7.09 -6.27 -3.62
N ALA A 11 -6.56 -6.68 -4.78
CA ALA A 11 -5.50 -7.66 -4.88
C ALA A 11 -4.16 -7.16 -4.34
N ALA A 12 -3.82 -5.88 -4.56
CA ALA A 12 -2.62 -5.28 -3.99
C ALA A 12 -2.68 -5.28 -2.45
N LEU A 13 -3.82 -4.89 -1.88
CA LEU A 13 -4.06 -4.97 -0.43
C LEU A 13 -4.01 -6.41 0.08
N LEU A 14 -4.70 -7.34 -0.59
CA LEU A 14 -4.69 -8.76 -0.22
C LEU A 14 -3.27 -9.33 -0.25
N SER A 15 -2.50 -9.07 -1.31
CA SER A 15 -1.12 -9.55 -1.44
C SER A 15 -0.21 -9.04 -0.33
N PHE A 16 -0.42 -7.81 0.16
CA PHE A 16 0.30 -7.30 1.32
C PHE A 16 0.07 -8.14 2.57
N TYR A 17 -1.21 -8.42 2.89
CA TYR A 17 -1.55 -9.25 4.05
C TYR A 17 -1.04 -10.68 3.91
N LEU A 18 -1.20 -11.28 2.74
CA LEU A 18 -0.75 -12.65 2.52
C LEU A 18 0.76 -12.77 2.73
N VAL A 19 1.55 -11.81 2.24
CA VAL A 19 3.00 -11.78 2.48
C VAL A 19 3.32 -11.73 3.97
N LEU A 20 2.63 -10.91 4.76
CA LEU A 20 2.88 -10.81 6.20
C LEU A 20 2.56 -12.11 6.93
N ILE A 21 1.39 -12.70 6.68
CA ILE A 21 0.94 -13.89 7.38
C ILE A 21 1.73 -15.12 6.94
N GLU A 22 2.00 -15.27 5.64
CA GLU A 22 2.82 -16.36 5.09
C GLU A 22 4.24 -16.30 5.65
N SER A 23 4.82 -15.10 5.82
CA SER A 23 6.16 -14.92 6.39
C SER A 23 6.19 -15.35 7.85
N TYR A 24 5.19 -14.92 8.62
CA TYR A 24 5.06 -15.32 10.02
C TYR A 24 4.89 -16.84 10.17
N TRP A 25 4.11 -17.45 9.28
CA TRP A 25 3.89 -18.89 9.32
C TRP A 25 5.17 -19.70 9.04
N ILE A 26 5.96 -19.29 8.05
CA ILE A 26 7.19 -20.01 7.68
C ILE A 26 8.36 -19.70 8.63
N ASN A 27 8.55 -18.43 8.99
CA ASN A 27 9.73 -17.96 9.72
C ASN A 27 9.47 -17.70 11.21
N GLY A 28 8.23 -17.84 11.68
CA GLY A 28 7.81 -17.47 13.04
C GLY A 28 7.80 -15.96 13.32
N THR A 29 8.10 -15.15 12.31
CA THR A 29 8.21 -13.69 12.40
C THR A 29 7.82 -13.05 11.07
N PRO A 30 7.19 -11.84 11.07
CA PRO A 30 6.99 -11.10 9.83
C PRO A 30 8.35 -10.64 9.28
N PRO A 31 8.42 -10.17 8.02
CA PRO A 31 9.66 -9.65 7.48
C PRO A 31 10.23 -8.54 8.36
N SER A 32 11.56 -8.41 8.43
CA SER A 32 12.24 -7.46 9.33
C SER A 32 11.75 -6.02 9.18
N PHE A 33 11.39 -5.62 7.96
CA PHE A 33 10.82 -4.31 7.64
C PHE A 33 9.44 -4.07 8.28
N PHE A 34 8.72 -5.15 8.62
CA PHE A 34 7.40 -5.17 9.24
C PHE A 34 7.42 -5.86 10.61
N SER A 35 8.52 -5.75 11.36
CA SER A 35 8.64 -6.34 12.70
C SER A 35 7.52 -5.91 13.65
N ASN A 36 7.02 -4.67 13.52
CA ASN A 36 5.89 -4.16 14.28
C ASN A 36 4.56 -4.88 13.98
N ALA A 37 4.46 -5.58 12.85
CA ALA A 37 3.29 -6.38 12.51
C ALA A 37 3.26 -7.74 13.23
N LYS A 38 4.28 -8.09 14.03
CA LYS A 38 4.44 -9.44 14.59
C LYS A 38 3.21 -9.92 15.35
N GLU A 39 2.63 -9.04 16.16
CA GLU A 39 1.49 -9.38 16.99
C GLU A 39 0.20 -9.51 16.16
N PHE A 40 0.00 -8.60 15.20
CA PHE A 40 -1.07 -8.73 14.20
C PHE A 40 -0.96 -10.05 13.42
N THR A 41 0.22 -10.39 12.92
CA THR A 41 0.45 -11.63 12.16
C THR A 41 0.28 -12.87 13.02
N ARG A 42 0.67 -12.80 14.31
CA ARG A 42 0.45 -13.87 15.28
C ARG A 42 -1.05 -14.10 15.46
N ILE A 43 -1.81 -13.05 15.77
CA ILE A 43 -3.26 -13.13 15.98
C ILE A 43 -3.96 -13.63 14.71
N ALA A 44 -3.60 -13.12 13.54
CA ALA A 44 -4.17 -13.56 12.27
C ALA A 44 -3.85 -15.05 11.97
N SER A 45 -2.62 -15.48 12.23
CA SER A 45 -2.20 -16.88 12.07
C SER A 45 -2.89 -17.81 13.06
N GLU A 46 -3.03 -17.40 14.32
CA GLU A 46 -3.75 -18.15 15.38
C GLU A 46 -5.24 -18.26 15.06
N PHE A 47 -5.85 -17.17 14.59
CA PHE A 47 -7.22 -17.19 14.12
C PHE A 47 -7.39 -18.21 12.99
N LEU A 48 -6.58 -18.11 11.92
CA LEU A 48 -6.66 -19.03 10.79
C LEU A 48 -6.42 -20.50 11.19
N SER A 49 -5.42 -20.76 12.02
CA SER A 49 -5.12 -22.12 12.50
C SER A 49 -6.17 -22.67 13.46
N GLY A 50 -6.93 -21.80 14.15
CA GLY A 50 -8.08 -22.19 14.96
C GLY A 50 -9.27 -22.68 14.13
N TYR A 51 -9.49 -22.12 12.93
CA TYR A 51 -10.56 -22.54 12.01
C TYR A 51 -10.13 -23.65 11.04
N PHE A 52 -8.85 -23.69 10.68
CA PHE A 52 -8.30 -24.62 9.70
C PHE A 52 -7.17 -25.44 10.33
N PRO A 53 -7.31 -26.79 10.39
CA PRO A 53 -6.22 -27.63 10.88
C PRO A 53 -4.94 -27.35 10.07
N GLY A 54 -3.76 -27.37 10.70
CA GLY A 54 -2.50 -26.95 10.07
C GLY A 54 -2.19 -27.62 8.71
N LYS A 55 -2.72 -28.83 8.47
CA LYS A 55 -2.62 -29.55 7.18
C LYS A 55 -3.37 -28.88 6.02
N TYR A 56 -4.37 -28.06 6.29
CA TYR A 56 -5.19 -27.34 5.30
C TYR A 56 -4.76 -25.88 5.12
N LEU A 57 -3.84 -25.41 5.96
CA LEU A 57 -3.43 -24.00 5.96
C LEU A 57 -2.64 -23.67 4.69
N SER A 58 -1.73 -24.56 4.26
CA SER A 58 -0.98 -24.41 2.99
C SER A 58 -1.93 -24.31 1.79
N PHE A 59 -2.92 -25.21 1.74
CA PHE A 59 -3.98 -25.19 0.73
C PHE A 59 -4.75 -23.85 0.73
N LEU A 60 -5.17 -23.38 1.92
CA LEU A 60 -5.90 -22.13 2.07
C LEU A 60 -5.07 -20.94 1.57
N PHE A 61 -3.78 -20.85 1.94
CA PHE A 61 -2.89 -19.78 1.49
C PHE A 61 -2.77 -19.74 -0.03
N GLY A 62 -2.55 -20.90 -0.65
CA GLY A 62 -2.48 -20.97 -2.11
C GLY A 62 -3.80 -20.59 -2.78
N CYS A 63 -4.96 -20.90 -2.18
CA CYS A 63 -6.25 -20.39 -2.65
C CYS A 63 -6.40 -18.87 -2.51
N LEU A 64 -5.87 -18.28 -1.43
CA LEU A 64 -5.93 -16.84 -1.20
C LEU A 64 -5.06 -16.03 -2.18
N TRP A 65 -4.05 -16.64 -2.80
CA TRP A 65 -3.26 -16.02 -3.87
C TRP A 65 -3.95 -16.01 -5.24
N ILE A 66 -4.96 -16.85 -5.48
CA ILE A 66 -5.68 -16.92 -6.77
C ILE A 66 -6.31 -15.58 -7.16
N PRO A 67 -7.03 -14.84 -6.28
CA PRO A 67 -7.53 -13.51 -6.60
C PRO A 67 -6.42 -12.53 -7.02
N VAL A 68 -5.22 -12.65 -6.45
CA VAL A 68 -4.08 -11.79 -6.82
C VAL A 68 -3.62 -12.08 -8.25
N TYR A 69 -3.40 -13.36 -8.58
CA TYR A 69 -3.04 -13.76 -9.94
C TYR A 69 -4.10 -13.40 -10.98
N ALA A 70 -5.38 -13.65 -10.66
CA ALA A 70 -6.50 -13.29 -11.53
C ALA A 70 -6.55 -11.78 -11.77
N SER A 71 -6.37 -10.99 -10.70
CA SER A 71 -6.33 -9.53 -10.78
C SER A 71 -5.17 -9.01 -11.62
N LEU A 72 -3.96 -9.58 -11.50
CA LEU A 72 -2.83 -9.24 -12.36
C LEU A 72 -3.12 -9.52 -13.84
N SER A 73 -3.73 -10.67 -14.15
CA SER A 73 -4.13 -11.03 -15.51
C SER A 73 -5.18 -10.06 -16.06
N PHE A 74 -6.22 -9.75 -15.29
CA PHE A 74 -7.23 -8.77 -15.70
C PHE A 74 -6.64 -7.37 -15.87
N SER A 75 -5.72 -6.98 -14.99
CA SER A 75 -5.05 -5.68 -15.06
C SER A 75 -4.22 -5.55 -16.33
N PHE A 76 -3.49 -6.60 -16.70
CA PHE A 76 -2.74 -6.64 -17.96
C PHE A 76 -3.66 -6.54 -19.19
N GLN A 77 -4.78 -7.27 -19.20
CA GLN A 77 -5.76 -7.20 -20.29
C GLN A 77 -6.38 -5.80 -20.41
N GLU A 78 -6.70 -5.17 -19.29
CA GLU A 78 -7.32 -3.85 -19.26
C GLU A 78 -6.34 -2.76 -19.73
N LEU A 79 -5.07 -2.81 -19.30
CA LEU A 79 -4.03 -1.93 -19.81
C LEU A 79 -3.83 -2.11 -21.33
N LYS A 80 -4.00 -3.32 -21.86
CA LYS A 80 -3.93 -3.58 -23.30
C LYS A 80 -5.10 -2.94 -24.06
N LYS A 81 -6.32 -3.01 -23.51
CA LYS A 81 -7.51 -2.38 -24.12
C LYS A 81 -7.40 -0.86 -24.20
N GLN A 82 -6.73 -0.24 -23.23
CA GLN A 82 -6.59 1.21 -23.16
C GLN A 82 -5.63 1.80 -24.22
N GLY A 83 -4.89 0.97 -24.96
CA GLY A 83 -3.89 1.42 -25.95
C GLY A 83 -2.68 2.16 -25.37
N SER A 84 -2.72 2.54 -24.09
CA SER A 84 -1.77 3.46 -23.45
C SER A 84 -0.35 2.92 -23.28
N VAL A 85 -0.16 1.59 -23.40
CA VAL A 85 1.13 0.92 -23.16
C VAL A 85 1.49 -0.13 -24.21
N PHE A 86 0.53 -0.61 -25.00
CA PHE A 86 0.64 -1.92 -25.67
C PHE A 86 0.16 -1.99 -27.13
N GLU A 87 -0.02 -0.86 -27.82
CA GLU A 87 -0.49 -0.85 -29.23
C GLU A 87 0.44 -1.60 -30.21
N SER A 88 1.74 -1.67 -29.91
CA SER A 88 2.78 -2.31 -30.72
C SER A 88 3.02 -3.80 -30.42
N PHE A 89 2.21 -4.41 -29.54
CA PHE A 89 2.50 -5.77 -29.09
C PHE A 89 2.24 -6.82 -30.17
N PRO A 90 3.22 -7.68 -30.51
CA PRO A 90 2.96 -8.86 -31.34
C PRO A 90 1.97 -9.80 -30.65
N LYS A 91 1.29 -10.65 -31.44
CA LYS A 91 0.44 -11.76 -30.95
C LYS A 91 1.13 -12.69 -29.92
N GLU A 92 2.46 -12.64 -29.81
CA GLU A 92 3.30 -13.35 -28.84
C GLU A 92 3.22 -12.80 -27.40
N SER A 93 2.50 -11.70 -27.15
CA SER A 93 2.18 -11.15 -25.81
C SER A 93 1.46 -12.13 -24.89
N GLY A 94 0.97 -13.24 -25.44
CA GLY A 94 0.34 -14.30 -24.67
C GLY A 94 1.25 -14.88 -23.59
N PHE A 95 2.59 -14.74 -23.67
CA PHE A 95 3.48 -15.33 -22.66
C PHE A 95 3.21 -14.84 -21.23
N LEU A 96 3.05 -13.54 -20.99
CA LEU A 96 2.79 -13.01 -19.64
C LEU A 96 1.43 -13.44 -19.09
N THR A 97 0.41 -13.44 -19.95
CA THR A 97 -0.94 -13.88 -19.56
C THR A 97 -0.95 -15.39 -19.35
N LYS A 98 -0.27 -16.16 -20.22
CA LYS A 98 -0.13 -17.61 -20.12
C LYS A 98 0.72 -18.02 -18.92
N SER A 99 1.75 -17.27 -18.54
CA SER A 99 2.57 -17.57 -17.36
C SER A 99 1.80 -17.33 -16.07
N LEU A 100 0.98 -16.27 -16.00
CA LEU A 100 0.05 -16.07 -14.89
C LEU A 100 -1.02 -17.17 -14.82
N TRP A 101 -1.63 -17.54 -15.96
CA TRP A 101 -2.59 -18.64 -15.98
C TRP A 101 -1.93 -19.99 -15.64
N ALA A 102 -0.69 -20.21 -16.06
CA ALA A 102 0.09 -21.37 -15.66
C ALA A 102 0.39 -21.36 -14.16
N ALA A 103 0.74 -20.21 -13.57
CA ALA A 103 0.90 -20.06 -12.13
C ALA A 103 -0.42 -20.35 -11.38
N VAL A 104 -1.55 -19.84 -11.87
CA VAL A 104 -2.89 -20.14 -11.31
C VAL A 104 -3.20 -21.62 -11.37
N VAL A 105 -2.96 -22.27 -12.52
CA VAL A 105 -3.22 -23.70 -12.70
C VAL A 105 -2.29 -24.55 -11.84
N VAL A 106 -1.00 -24.19 -11.76
CA VAL A 106 -0.01 -24.89 -10.93
C VAL A 106 -0.31 -24.70 -9.45
N GLY A 107 -0.66 -23.48 -9.02
CA GLY A 107 -1.10 -23.20 -7.67
C GLY A 107 -2.35 -24.00 -7.32
N LEU A 108 -3.42 -23.89 -8.12
CA LEU A 108 -4.66 -24.66 -7.92
C LEU A 108 -4.42 -26.17 -7.88
N PHE A 109 -3.72 -26.71 -8.88
CA PHE A 109 -3.48 -28.14 -8.99
C PHE A 109 -2.54 -28.65 -7.89
N GLY A 110 -1.46 -27.91 -7.61
CA GLY A 110 -0.52 -28.21 -6.53
C GLY A 110 -1.20 -28.22 -5.16
N ASN A 111 -2.04 -27.21 -4.89
CA ASN A 111 -2.83 -27.13 -3.66
C ASN A 111 -3.82 -28.31 -3.55
N VAL A 112 -4.59 -28.60 -4.60
CA VAL A 112 -5.54 -29.73 -4.60
C VAL A 112 -4.81 -31.07 -4.45
N LEU A 113 -3.63 -31.24 -5.04
CA LEU A 113 -2.84 -32.46 -4.88
C LEU A 113 -2.31 -32.60 -3.45
N ASP A 114 -1.83 -31.51 -2.85
CA ASP A 114 -1.32 -31.50 -1.47
C ASP A 114 -2.43 -31.88 -0.46
N LEU A 115 -3.65 -31.38 -0.72
CA LEU A 115 -4.86 -31.74 0.00
C LEU A 115 -5.19 -33.24 -0.13
N LEU A 116 -5.15 -33.80 -1.34
CA LEU A 116 -5.48 -35.20 -1.62
C LEU A 116 -4.39 -36.17 -1.11
N LEU A 117 -3.13 -35.75 -1.10
CA LEU A 117 -1.98 -36.56 -0.70
C LEU A 117 -1.60 -36.41 0.78
N GLN A 118 -2.47 -35.80 1.60
CA GLN A 118 -2.33 -35.65 3.05
C GLN A 118 -0.99 -35.01 3.49
N GLY A 119 -0.44 -34.08 2.71
CA GLY A 119 0.77 -33.34 3.08
C GLY A 119 2.07 -34.16 3.04
N ASN A 120 2.12 -35.24 2.26
CA ASN A 120 3.39 -35.89 1.93
C ASN A 120 4.27 -34.92 1.11
N GLN A 121 5.61 -35.12 1.10
CA GLN A 121 6.68 -34.24 0.56
C GLN A 121 6.51 -33.62 -0.86
N PHE A 122 5.40 -33.86 -1.54
CA PHE A 122 5.01 -33.28 -2.82
C PHE A 122 4.65 -31.79 -2.75
N GLY A 123 4.05 -31.29 -1.67
CA GLY A 123 3.73 -29.86 -1.51
C GLY A 123 4.95 -28.94 -1.68
N PHE A 124 6.11 -29.35 -1.11
CA PHE A 124 7.38 -28.64 -1.25
C PHE A 124 7.84 -28.53 -2.72
N ARG A 125 7.56 -29.52 -3.57
CA ARG A 125 7.95 -29.50 -4.99
C ARG A 125 7.10 -28.53 -5.82
N PHE A 126 5.83 -28.34 -5.48
CA PHE A 126 4.94 -27.42 -6.21
C PHE A 126 5.26 -25.95 -5.91
N VAL A 127 5.68 -25.64 -4.68
CA VAL A 127 6.16 -24.29 -4.32
C VAL A 127 7.33 -23.86 -5.22
N TRP A 128 8.27 -24.76 -5.54
CA TRP A 128 9.38 -24.46 -6.47
C TRP A 128 8.94 -24.30 -7.93
N ILE A 129 7.88 -24.97 -8.35
CA ILE A 129 7.34 -24.81 -9.70
C ILE A 129 6.60 -23.46 -9.78
N GLU A 130 5.78 -23.13 -8.79
CA GLU A 130 5.14 -21.82 -8.66
C GLU A 130 6.19 -20.70 -8.58
N ALA A 131 7.28 -20.91 -7.84
CA ALA A 131 8.46 -20.03 -7.79
C ALA A 131 8.96 -19.68 -9.18
N ALA A 132 9.19 -20.69 -10.01
CA ALA A 132 9.73 -20.53 -11.34
C ALA A 132 8.77 -19.71 -12.22
N PHE A 133 7.45 -19.90 -12.09
CA PHE A 133 6.46 -19.11 -12.82
C PHE A 133 6.41 -17.67 -12.33
N VAL A 134 6.43 -17.42 -11.02
CA VAL A 134 6.43 -16.07 -10.44
C VAL A 134 7.70 -15.31 -10.85
N VAL A 135 8.87 -15.93 -10.75
CA VAL A 135 10.14 -15.33 -11.18
C VAL A 135 10.12 -15.08 -12.69
N SER A 136 9.65 -16.03 -13.50
CA SER A 136 9.53 -15.85 -14.95
C SER A 136 8.58 -14.70 -15.31
N TYR A 137 7.49 -14.53 -14.54
CA TYR A 137 6.56 -13.43 -14.71
C TYR A 137 7.19 -12.08 -14.35
N VAL A 138 7.88 -11.98 -13.20
CA VAL A 138 8.63 -10.79 -12.77
C VAL A 138 9.67 -10.40 -13.82
N LEU A 139 10.50 -11.35 -14.28
CA LEU A 139 11.49 -11.13 -15.32
C LEU A 139 10.84 -10.74 -16.66
N GLY A 140 9.68 -11.33 -16.98
CA GLY A 140 8.89 -10.96 -18.15
C GLY A 140 8.44 -9.49 -18.12
N ILE A 141 8.07 -8.95 -16.95
CA ILE A 141 7.77 -7.53 -16.77
C ILE A 141 9.04 -6.67 -16.97
N GLY A 142 10.20 -7.14 -16.51
CA GLY A 142 11.46 -6.42 -16.73
C GLY A 142 11.84 -6.35 -18.20
N PHE A 143 11.76 -7.50 -18.89
CA PHE A 143 11.98 -7.59 -20.33
C PHE A 143 11.00 -6.71 -21.11
N LEU A 144 9.75 -6.66 -20.65
CA LEU A 144 8.74 -5.77 -21.18
C LEU A 144 9.14 -4.29 -21.06
N GLY A 145 9.64 -3.89 -19.90
CA GLY A 145 10.18 -2.54 -19.69
C GLY A 145 11.28 -2.21 -20.69
N ILE A 146 12.23 -3.12 -20.91
CA ILE A 146 13.33 -2.94 -21.86
C ILE A 146 12.80 -2.78 -23.30
N ARG A 147 11.83 -3.60 -23.71
CA ARG A 147 11.30 -3.60 -25.08
C ARG A 147 10.55 -2.31 -25.42
N ILE A 148 9.75 -1.79 -24.49
CA ILE A 148 8.95 -0.56 -24.72
C ILE A 148 9.83 0.71 -24.66
N ARG A 149 11.11 0.60 -24.27
CA ARG A 149 12.00 1.75 -24.09
C ARG A 149 12.09 2.67 -25.31
N SER A 150 12.04 2.13 -26.52
CA SER A 150 12.08 2.90 -27.77
C SER A 150 10.81 3.69 -28.04
N GLU A 151 9.66 3.25 -27.52
CA GLU A 151 8.34 3.83 -27.78
C GLU A 151 7.91 4.76 -26.64
N ASN A 152 8.05 4.30 -25.40
CA ASN A 152 7.68 5.05 -24.21
C ASN A 152 8.70 4.82 -23.09
N GLY A 153 9.79 5.59 -23.14
CA GLY A 153 10.87 5.52 -22.17
C GLY A 153 10.44 5.65 -20.70
N ARG A 154 9.35 6.38 -20.41
CA ARG A 154 8.85 6.53 -19.03
C ARG A 154 8.23 5.25 -18.48
N ILE A 155 7.36 4.63 -19.27
CA ILE A 155 6.70 3.37 -18.86
C ILE A 155 7.72 2.22 -18.84
N ALA A 156 8.69 2.24 -19.77
CA ALA A 156 9.82 1.34 -19.77
C ALA A 156 10.64 1.38 -18.47
N ILE A 157 11.00 2.58 -18.02
CA ILE A 157 11.72 2.78 -16.74
C ILE A 157 10.85 2.28 -15.58
N PHE A 158 9.55 2.59 -15.58
CA PHE A 158 8.63 2.12 -14.54
C PHE A 158 8.64 0.60 -14.39
N PHE A 159 8.45 -0.16 -15.48
CA PHE A 159 8.47 -1.63 -15.42
C PHE A 159 9.83 -2.20 -15.04
N THR A 160 10.92 -1.56 -15.49
CA THR A 160 12.29 -1.97 -15.11
C THR A 160 12.51 -1.81 -13.61
N VAL A 161 12.18 -0.64 -13.05
CA VAL A 161 12.27 -0.35 -11.62
C VAL A 161 11.34 -1.27 -10.82
N LEU A 162 10.11 -1.46 -11.29
CA LEU A 162 9.14 -2.36 -10.67
C LEU A 162 9.67 -3.78 -10.54
N THR A 163 10.36 -4.28 -11.58
CA THR A 163 11.00 -5.60 -11.58
C THR A 163 12.09 -5.70 -10.52
N VAL A 164 12.98 -4.71 -10.44
CA VAL A 164 14.05 -4.67 -9.43
C VAL A 164 13.46 -4.66 -8.03
N ILE A 165 12.47 -3.80 -7.76
CA ILE A 165 11.79 -3.72 -6.46
C ILE A 165 11.14 -5.06 -6.12
N SER A 166 10.51 -5.72 -7.09
CA SER A 166 9.85 -7.03 -6.91
C SER A 166 10.84 -8.13 -6.54
N LEU A 167 11.98 -8.18 -7.22
CA LEU A 167 13.06 -9.13 -6.89
C LEU A 167 13.65 -8.85 -5.50
N LEU A 168 13.87 -7.59 -5.14
CA LEU A 168 14.32 -7.22 -3.80
C LEU A 168 13.29 -7.59 -2.73
N ALA A 169 12.00 -7.38 -2.97
CA ALA A 169 10.94 -7.78 -2.05
C ALA A 169 10.93 -9.30 -1.84
N GLY A 170 11.02 -10.08 -2.92
CA GLY A 170 11.16 -11.54 -2.83
C GLY A 170 12.41 -11.99 -2.05
N TYR A 171 13.52 -11.28 -2.22
CA TYR A 171 14.78 -11.57 -1.51
C TYR A 171 14.73 -11.20 -0.03
N TYR A 172 14.25 -10.00 0.32
CA TYR A 172 14.25 -9.53 1.71
C TYR A 172 13.15 -10.16 2.56
N PHE A 173 12.07 -10.65 1.94
CA PHE A 173 10.99 -11.32 2.64
C PHE A 173 11.17 -12.86 2.64
N TYR A 174 12.42 -13.32 2.43
CA TYR A 174 12.79 -14.72 2.29
C TYR A 174 12.15 -15.64 3.35
N PRO A 175 11.70 -16.86 2.96
CA PRO A 175 11.63 -17.40 1.61
C PRO A 175 10.23 -17.21 1.02
N LEU A 176 9.85 -15.99 0.64
CA LEU A 176 8.54 -15.76 0.02
C LEU A 176 8.65 -15.33 -1.44
N LEU A 177 8.28 -16.24 -2.33
CA LEU A 177 8.19 -16.00 -3.77
C LEU A 177 7.03 -15.06 -4.10
N HIS A 178 5.92 -15.18 -3.36
CA HIS A 178 4.75 -14.33 -3.51
C HIS A 178 4.99 -12.88 -3.10
N ALA A 179 6.01 -12.61 -2.28
CA ALA A 179 6.43 -11.25 -1.97
C ALA A 179 6.81 -10.42 -3.20
N ALA A 180 7.32 -11.07 -4.25
CA ALA A 180 7.61 -10.39 -5.51
C ALA A 180 6.33 -9.92 -6.24
N LEU A 181 5.17 -10.54 -5.97
CA LEU A 181 3.90 -10.16 -6.57
C LEU A 181 3.28 -8.93 -5.93
N PHE A 182 3.63 -8.61 -4.67
CA PHE A 182 3.09 -7.44 -3.98
C PHE A 182 3.46 -6.13 -4.69
N PRO A 183 4.74 -5.81 -4.96
CA PRO A 183 5.11 -4.60 -5.69
C PRO A 183 4.46 -4.57 -7.07
N ILE A 184 4.41 -5.70 -7.79
CA ILE A 184 3.76 -5.78 -9.10
C ILE A 184 2.28 -5.41 -9.00
N SER A 185 1.55 -5.98 -8.04
CA SER A 185 0.12 -5.72 -7.84
C SER A 185 -0.15 -4.25 -7.54
N VAL A 186 0.70 -3.64 -6.71
CA VAL A 186 0.69 -2.19 -6.44
C VAL A 186 0.97 -1.41 -7.72
N GLY A 187 1.99 -1.79 -8.49
CA GLY A 187 2.37 -1.11 -9.73
C GLY A 187 1.27 -1.13 -10.79
N PHE A 188 0.64 -2.28 -11.02
CA PHE A 188 -0.50 -2.42 -11.94
C PHE A 188 -1.71 -1.62 -11.47
N SER A 189 -1.98 -1.59 -10.16
CA SER A 189 -3.03 -0.75 -9.59
C SER A 189 -2.81 0.72 -9.93
N PHE A 190 -1.59 1.23 -9.76
CA PHE A 190 -1.27 2.62 -10.12
C PHE A 190 -1.42 2.92 -11.61
N LEU A 191 -0.97 2.01 -12.48
CA LEU A 191 -1.15 2.17 -13.93
C LEU A 191 -2.63 2.25 -14.31
N LEU A 192 -3.46 1.39 -13.73
CA LEU A 192 -4.90 1.39 -14.00
C LEU A 192 -5.63 2.61 -13.41
N LEU A 193 -5.25 3.05 -12.22
CA LEU A 193 -5.76 4.27 -11.58
C LEU A 193 -5.39 5.51 -12.40
N GLY A 194 -4.24 5.48 -13.07
CA GLY A 194 -3.78 6.53 -13.99
C GLY A 194 -4.21 6.41 -15.43
N GLY A 195 -5.03 5.41 -15.76
CA GLY A 195 -5.54 5.18 -17.10
C GLY A 195 -7.02 5.55 -17.24
N ALA A 196 -7.56 5.32 -18.44
CA ALA A 196 -8.97 5.58 -18.76
C ALA A 196 -9.96 4.78 -17.88
N SER A 197 -9.50 3.72 -17.20
CA SER A 197 -10.30 2.92 -16.27
C SER A 197 -10.68 3.63 -14.96
N SER A 198 -10.05 4.77 -14.64
CA SER A 198 -10.44 5.61 -13.50
C SER A 198 -10.63 7.09 -13.87
N PRO A 199 -11.70 7.43 -14.62
CA PRO A 199 -11.93 8.79 -15.10
C PRO A 199 -12.05 9.83 -13.97
N TRP A 200 -12.56 9.41 -12.80
CA TRP A 200 -12.73 10.32 -11.67
C TRP A 200 -11.39 10.68 -11.02
N ILE A 201 -10.45 9.73 -10.94
CA ILE A 201 -9.09 10.00 -10.44
C ILE A 201 -8.31 10.85 -11.44
N LEU A 202 -8.46 10.59 -12.74
CA LEU A 202 -7.90 11.46 -13.78
C LEU A 202 -8.41 12.90 -13.67
N ARG A 203 -9.74 13.08 -13.59
CA ARG A 203 -10.35 14.40 -13.37
C ARG A 203 -9.88 15.06 -12.09
N PHE A 204 -9.68 14.28 -11.02
CA PHE A 204 -9.17 14.81 -9.75
C PHE A 204 -7.71 15.25 -9.87
N SER A 205 -6.85 14.47 -10.53
CA SER A 205 -5.47 14.84 -10.87
C SER A 205 -5.39 16.11 -11.72
N GLU A 206 -6.26 16.21 -12.73
CA GLU A 206 -6.41 17.37 -13.61
C GLU A 206 -6.86 18.61 -12.82
N TRP A 207 -7.85 18.43 -11.95
CA TRP A 207 -8.32 19.50 -11.09
C TRP A 207 -7.23 19.99 -10.12
N ILE A 208 -6.46 19.09 -9.48
CA ILE A 208 -5.38 19.46 -8.55
C ILE A 208 -4.36 20.38 -9.24
N GLY A 209 -3.82 19.95 -10.38
CA GLY A 209 -2.76 20.72 -11.04
C GLY A 209 -3.26 21.92 -11.85
N GLU A 210 -4.52 21.99 -12.30
CA GLU A 210 -5.13 23.25 -12.76
C GLU A 210 -5.20 24.27 -11.62
N ARG A 211 -5.37 23.76 -10.39
CA ARG A 211 -5.45 24.57 -9.17
C ARG A 211 -4.09 24.81 -8.52
N ALA A 212 -2.98 24.27 -9.05
CA ALA A 212 -1.64 24.36 -8.45
C ALA A 212 -0.94 25.72 -8.65
N SER A 213 -1.53 26.81 -8.13
CA SER A 213 -0.92 28.14 -8.10
C SER A 213 -0.16 28.40 -6.80
N ASN A 214 0.83 29.29 -6.80
CA ASN A 214 1.59 29.69 -5.61
C ASN A 214 0.66 30.09 -4.44
N LYS A 215 -0.36 30.90 -4.73
CA LYS A 215 -1.31 31.39 -3.72
C LYS A 215 -2.07 30.23 -3.05
N ARG A 216 -2.50 29.24 -3.84
CA ARG A 216 -3.24 28.08 -3.31
C ARG A 216 -2.33 27.11 -2.57
N ILE A 217 -1.11 26.87 -3.06
CA ILE A 217 -0.11 26.08 -2.35
C ILE A 217 0.16 26.69 -0.98
N LEU A 218 0.39 28.01 -0.90
CA LEU A 218 0.57 28.71 0.37
C LEU A 218 -0.65 28.60 1.28
N LEU A 219 -1.87 28.70 0.72
CA LEU A 219 -3.10 28.50 1.48
C LEU A 219 -3.19 27.08 2.05
N PHE A 220 -2.89 26.04 1.26
CA PHE A 220 -2.92 24.65 1.72
C PHE A 220 -1.83 24.35 2.76
N ILE A 221 -0.64 24.95 2.61
CA ILE A 221 0.41 24.90 3.64
C ILE A 221 -0.11 25.54 4.93
N GLY A 222 -0.62 26.77 4.86
CA GLY A 222 -1.15 27.50 6.01
C GLY A 222 -2.28 26.75 6.72
N ALA A 223 -3.21 26.18 5.95
CA ALA A 223 -4.28 25.34 6.49
C ALA A 223 -3.75 24.07 7.15
N SER A 224 -2.77 23.37 6.54
CA SER A 224 -2.16 22.18 7.13
C SER A 224 -1.44 22.50 8.44
N VAL A 225 -0.67 23.61 8.48
CA VAL A 225 0.03 24.09 9.67
C VAL A 225 -0.95 24.49 10.77
N LEU A 226 -2.04 25.17 10.42
CA LEU A 226 -3.07 25.54 11.38
C LEU A 226 -3.69 24.29 12.04
N VAL A 227 -4.14 23.32 11.24
CA VAL A 227 -4.79 22.10 11.76
C VAL A 227 -3.80 21.27 12.60
N SER A 228 -2.60 21.00 12.06
CA SER A 228 -1.56 20.26 12.78
C SER A 228 -1.11 20.99 14.06
N GLY A 229 -0.97 22.32 14.00
CA GLY A 229 -0.65 23.14 15.16
C GLY A 229 -1.75 23.10 16.24
N SER A 230 -3.02 23.14 15.85
CA SER A 230 -4.15 22.96 16.76
C SER A 230 -4.15 21.58 17.41
N MET A 231 -3.87 20.52 16.65
CA MET A 231 -3.74 19.16 17.19
C MET A 231 -2.59 19.05 18.20
N GLN A 232 -1.43 19.64 17.89
CA GLN A 232 -0.27 19.67 18.78
C GLN A 232 -0.56 20.42 20.08
N LEU A 233 -1.33 21.51 19.99
CA LEU A 233 -1.76 22.29 21.15
C LEU A 233 -2.71 21.49 22.05
N LEU A 234 -3.69 20.77 21.47
CA LEU A 234 -4.56 19.87 22.24
C LEU A 234 -3.77 18.75 22.92
N GLU A 235 -2.76 18.20 22.24
CA GLU A 235 -1.90 17.17 22.81
C GLU A 235 -1.08 17.69 24.00
N GLN A 236 -0.55 18.91 23.90
CA GLN A 236 0.18 19.55 25.01
C GLN A 236 -0.72 19.87 26.22
N MET A 237 -2.03 20.02 26.00
CA MET A 237 -3.02 20.21 27.08
C MET A 237 -3.44 18.89 27.74
N THR A 238 -3.01 17.73 27.21
CA THR A 238 -3.38 16.43 27.77
C THR A 238 -2.69 16.23 29.12
N PRO A 239 -3.46 16.04 30.21
CA PRO A 239 -2.87 15.82 31.52
C PRO A 239 -2.15 14.47 31.55
N VAL A 240 -0.93 14.46 32.08
CA VAL A 240 -0.11 13.24 32.23
C VAL A 240 0.22 13.08 33.72
N PRO A 241 0.12 11.86 34.27
CA PRO A 241 0.55 11.59 35.65
C PRO A 241 2.01 12.00 35.88
N GLU A 242 2.34 12.45 37.10
CA GLU A 242 3.73 12.80 37.45
C GLU A 242 4.68 11.63 37.18
N GLY A 243 5.76 11.91 36.44
CA GLY A 243 6.77 10.92 36.07
C GLY A 243 6.43 10.04 34.85
N ALA A 244 5.24 10.18 34.27
CA ALA A 244 4.88 9.51 33.02
C ALA A 244 5.12 10.42 31.80
N SER A 245 5.51 9.82 30.67
CA SER A 245 5.53 10.50 29.37
C SER A 245 4.22 10.27 28.62
N LEU A 246 3.85 11.21 27.76
CA LEU A 246 2.74 11.03 26.83
C LEU A 246 3.04 9.79 25.95
N PRO A 247 2.22 8.74 26.02
CA PRO A 247 2.37 7.61 25.12
C PRO A 247 2.15 8.08 23.68
N VAL A 248 2.85 7.45 22.74
CA VAL A 248 2.60 7.65 21.30
C VAL A 248 1.12 7.38 21.04
N LYS A 249 0.43 8.29 20.37
CA LYS A 249 -0.99 8.13 20.04
C LYS A 249 -1.23 6.91 19.13
N LEU A 250 -2.45 6.38 19.17
CA LEU A 250 -2.77 5.13 18.46
C LEU A 250 -2.77 5.30 16.93
N ASP A 251 -3.07 6.51 16.44
CA ASP A 251 -3.03 6.94 15.04
C ASP A 251 -1.62 6.99 14.42
N PHE A 252 -0.58 6.82 15.24
CA PHE A 252 0.81 6.62 14.82
C PHE A 252 1.35 5.21 15.10
N ARG A 253 0.49 4.29 15.56
CA ARG A 253 0.85 2.90 15.89
C ARG A 253 0.27 1.92 14.86
N PRO A 254 1.01 1.64 13.76
CA PRO A 254 0.58 0.59 12.84
C PRO A 254 0.52 -0.75 13.56
N PHE A 255 -0.48 -1.57 13.23
CA PHE A 255 -0.70 -2.90 13.82
C PHE A 255 -0.95 -2.90 15.34
N SER A 256 -1.61 -1.85 15.86
CA SER A 256 -2.04 -1.75 17.25
C SER A 256 -2.86 -2.96 17.74
N THR A 257 -2.77 -3.23 19.03
CA THR A 257 -3.48 -4.31 19.76
C THR A 257 -4.43 -3.74 20.81
N ALA A 258 -5.34 -4.55 21.37
CA ALA A 258 -6.22 -4.04 22.45
C ALA A 258 -5.42 -3.52 23.65
N LYS A 259 -4.28 -4.15 23.97
CA LYS A 259 -3.37 -3.71 25.03
C LYS A 259 -2.82 -2.31 24.79
N ASP A 260 -2.53 -1.94 23.54
CA ASP A 260 -2.10 -0.59 23.19
C ASP A 260 -3.19 0.43 23.52
N VAL A 261 -4.44 0.13 23.14
CA VAL A 261 -5.61 0.98 23.41
C VAL A 261 -5.83 1.14 24.91
N GLU A 262 -5.83 0.04 25.66
CA GLU A 262 -5.97 0.04 27.12
C GLU A 262 -4.88 0.89 27.79
N THR A 263 -3.64 0.76 27.32
CA THR A 263 -2.50 1.51 27.85
C THR A 263 -2.64 3.01 27.57
N VAL A 264 -2.89 3.39 26.31
CA VAL A 264 -2.99 4.80 25.91
C VAL A 264 -4.19 5.48 26.58
N PHE A 265 -5.38 4.88 26.47
CA PHE A 265 -6.60 5.45 27.03
C PHE A 265 -6.65 5.39 28.56
N GLY A 266 -5.94 4.43 29.16
CA GLY A 266 -5.71 4.37 30.60
C GLY A 266 -4.86 5.55 31.10
N ILE A 267 -3.73 5.83 30.45
CA ILE A 267 -2.83 6.93 30.82
C ILE A 267 -3.50 8.30 30.64
N TYR A 268 -4.30 8.48 29.58
CA TYR A 268 -4.95 9.76 29.29
C TYR A 268 -6.04 10.15 30.31
N GLY A 269 -6.63 9.19 31.01
CA GLY A 269 -7.76 9.45 31.90
C GLY A 269 -8.96 10.08 31.15
N GLU A 270 -9.94 10.58 31.89
CA GLU A 270 -11.16 11.15 31.29
C GLU A 270 -10.89 12.42 30.48
N THR A 271 -10.18 13.38 31.08
CA THR A 271 -9.85 14.65 30.43
C THR A 271 -8.99 14.45 29.18
N GLY A 272 -7.97 13.60 29.25
CA GLY A 272 -7.11 13.33 28.10
C GLY A 272 -7.85 12.58 26.98
N ARG A 273 -8.78 11.67 27.30
CA ARG A 273 -9.63 11.03 26.28
C ARG A 273 -10.55 12.03 25.57
N ASN A 274 -11.09 13.03 26.28
CA ASN A 274 -11.89 14.09 25.66
C ASN A 274 -11.02 14.98 24.73
N LEU A 275 -9.81 15.34 25.15
CA LEU A 275 -8.86 16.06 24.29
C LEU A 275 -8.44 15.22 23.08
N TYR A 276 -8.25 13.91 23.26
CA TYR A 276 -7.97 12.97 22.19
C TYR A 276 -9.11 12.89 21.17
N PHE A 277 -10.37 12.90 21.61
CA PHE A 277 -11.54 12.97 20.72
C PHE A 277 -11.48 14.21 19.81
N TRP A 278 -11.25 15.40 20.39
CA TRP A 278 -11.13 16.63 19.60
C TRP A 278 -9.89 16.63 18.70
N GLY A 279 -8.79 16.02 19.15
CA GLY A 279 -7.62 15.74 18.33
C GLY A 279 -7.97 14.93 17.09
N ASN A 280 -8.74 13.85 17.24
CA ASN A 280 -9.17 13.01 16.12
C ASN A 280 -10.10 13.76 15.17
N VAL A 281 -11.01 14.61 15.68
CA VAL A 281 -11.87 15.45 14.82
C VAL A 281 -11.03 16.37 13.93
N LEU A 282 -9.97 16.96 14.47
CA LEU A 282 -9.03 17.77 13.70
C LEU A 282 -8.20 16.91 12.73
N ASP A 283 -7.77 15.72 13.15
CA ASP A 283 -7.00 14.82 12.31
C ASP A 283 -7.82 14.38 11.09
N MET A 284 -9.13 14.14 11.22
CA MET A 284 -10.02 13.87 10.07
C MET A 284 -10.06 15.01 9.03
N ILE A 285 -9.73 16.24 9.42
CA ILE A 285 -9.69 17.40 8.53
C ILE A 285 -8.31 17.55 7.88
N LEU A 286 -7.22 17.21 8.59
CA LEU A 286 -5.83 17.40 8.18
C LEU A 286 -5.47 16.81 6.80
N PRO A 287 -5.95 15.62 6.40
CA PRO A 287 -5.67 15.05 5.10
C PRO A 287 -6.10 15.91 3.92
N ILE A 288 -7.14 16.74 4.07
CA ILE A 288 -7.64 17.59 2.99
C ILE A 288 -6.55 18.59 2.55
N PRO A 289 -6.08 19.52 3.40
CA PRO A 289 -5.06 20.47 3.01
C PRO A 289 -3.72 19.78 2.71
N VAL A 290 -3.35 18.69 3.41
CA VAL A 290 -2.10 17.97 3.14
C VAL A 290 -2.11 17.32 1.75
N CYS A 291 -3.20 16.63 1.38
CA CYS A 291 -3.33 16.01 0.06
C CYS A 291 -3.29 17.06 -1.05
N LEU A 292 -4.00 18.17 -0.88
CA LEU A 292 -4.03 19.26 -1.86
C LEU A 292 -2.67 19.98 -1.96
N MET A 293 -1.97 20.16 -0.85
CA MET A 293 -0.62 20.72 -0.79
C MET A 293 0.36 19.85 -1.58
N ILE A 294 0.49 18.57 -1.21
CA ILE A 294 1.44 17.64 -1.82
C ILE A 294 1.11 17.47 -3.31
N GLY A 295 -0.16 17.22 -3.64
CA GLY A 295 -0.61 17.05 -5.01
C GLY A 295 -0.35 18.29 -5.88
N SER A 296 -0.57 19.50 -5.35
CA SER A 296 -0.31 20.74 -6.07
C SER A 296 1.18 20.96 -6.33
N ILE A 297 2.03 20.77 -5.31
CA ILE A 297 3.48 20.92 -5.45
C ILE A 297 4.02 19.89 -6.44
N TYR A 298 3.62 18.63 -6.29
CA TYR A 298 4.02 17.57 -7.21
C TYR A 298 3.56 17.86 -8.64
N SER A 299 2.34 18.37 -8.86
CA SER A 299 1.86 18.73 -10.20
C SER A 299 2.77 19.72 -10.91
N ARG A 300 3.32 20.71 -10.16
CA ARG A 300 4.27 21.68 -10.72
C ARG A 300 5.63 21.08 -10.99
N VAL A 301 6.13 20.26 -10.08
CA VAL A 301 7.37 19.50 -10.28
C VAL A 301 7.25 18.61 -11.51
N ALA A 302 6.13 17.91 -11.65
CA ALA A 302 5.85 17.02 -12.77
C ALA A 302 5.81 17.78 -14.10
N ALA A 303 5.20 18.96 -14.13
CA ALA A 303 5.25 19.84 -15.31
C ALA A 303 6.68 20.32 -15.62
N TYR A 304 7.47 20.66 -14.61
CA TYR A 304 8.84 21.15 -14.78
C TYR A 304 9.83 20.06 -15.26
N LEU A 305 9.69 18.84 -14.72
CA LEU A 305 10.56 17.69 -14.98
C LEU A 305 10.01 16.77 -16.08
N ASN A 306 8.84 17.07 -16.64
CA ASN A 306 8.10 16.19 -17.53
C ASN A 306 7.87 14.80 -16.92
N PHE A 307 7.43 14.73 -15.66
CA PHE A 307 7.01 13.48 -15.01
C PHE A 307 5.51 13.23 -15.14
N PRO A 308 5.05 11.97 -14.99
CA PRO A 308 3.62 11.66 -15.02
C PRO A 308 2.90 12.41 -13.90
N ARG A 309 1.92 13.23 -14.25
CA ARG A 309 1.21 14.06 -13.28
C ARG A 309 0.33 13.26 -12.31
N ILE A 310 -0.11 12.07 -12.72
CA ILE A 310 -1.03 11.22 -11.95
C ILE A 310 -0.58 10.92 -10.52
N TRP A 311 0.73 10.88 -10.25
CA TRP A 311 1.24 10.66 -8.89
C TRP A 311 0.85 11.77 -7.90
N ASN A 312 0.32 12.91 -8.38
CA ASN A 312 -0.26 13.95 -7.53
C ASN A 312 -1.49 13.48 -6.72
N VAL A 313 -2.14 12.38 -7.11
CA VAL A 313 -3.26 11.78 -6.36
C VAL A 313 -2.80 10.74 -5.36
N LEU A 314 -1.51 10.40 -5.28
CA LEU A 314 -1.03 9.41 -4.31
C LEU A 314 -1.44 9.74 -2.86
N PRO A 315 -1.37 11.00 -2.39
CA PRO A 315 -1.84 11.36 -1.04
C PRO A 315 -3.35 11.19 -0.84
N PHE A 316 -4.15 10.90 -1.88
CA PHE A 316 -5.57 10.65 -1.73
C PHE A 316 -5.87 9.44 -0.83
N GLY A 317 -4.96 8.45 -0.77
CA GLY A 317 -5.11 7.36 0.18
C GLY A 317 -5.13 7.86 1.63
N PHE A 318 -4.34 8.90 1.96
CA PHE A 318 -4.40 9.54 3.27
C PHE A 318 -5.78 10.16 3.53
N LEU A 319 -6.35 10.84 2.54
CA LEU A 319 -7.69 11.44 2.62
C LEU A 319 -8.82 10.41 2.85
N VAL A 320 -8.62 9.16 2.45
CA VAL A 320 -9.59 8.07 2.64
C VAL A 320 -9.38 7.34 3.95
N PHE A 321 -8.15 6.88 4.22
CA PHE A 321 -7.89 6.00 5.35
C PHE A 321 -7.88 6.73 6.68
N ASP A 322 -7.54 8.02 6.70
CA ASP A 322 -7.48 8.78 7.95
C ASP A 322 -8.85 9.04 8.59
N PRO A 323 -9.88 9.51 7.86
CA PRO A 323 -11.22 9.60 8.45
C PRO A 323 -11.80 8.26 8.92
N ILE A 324 -11.49 7.16 8.21
CA ILE A 324 -11.96 5.83 8.61
C ILE A 324 -11.28 5.40 9.91
N GLU A 325 -9.96 5.55 9.99
CA GLU A 325 -9.16 5.22 11.18
C GLU A 325 -9.62 6.02 12.39
N ASN A 326 -9.72 7.34 12.25
CA ASN A 326 -10.17 8.24 13.30
C ASN A 326 -11.63 7.98 13.71
N ALA A 327 -12.52 7.59 12.79
CA ALA A 327 -13.88 7.17 13.12
C ALA A 327 -13.90 5.91 14.00
N ILE A 328 -13.06 4.92 13.70
CA ILE A 328 -12.95 3.72 14.53
C ILE A 328 -12.32 4.06 15.89
N MET A 329 -11.31 4.93 15.94
CA MET A 329 -10.72 5.41 17.20
C MET A 329 -11.74 6.12 18.09
N MET A 330 -12.61 6.96 17.50
CA MET A 330 -13.71 7.60 18.24
C MET A 330 -14.71 6.57 18.77
N TYR A 331 -15.01 5.51 18.00
CA TYR A 331 -15.82 4.40 18.50
C TYR A 331 -15.13 3.68 19.66
N LEU A 332 -13.82 3.39 19.56
CA LEU A 332 -13.05 2.77 20.64
C LEU A 332 -13.03 3.61 21.91
N LEU A 333 -12.97 4.95 21.79
CA LEU A 333 -13.13 5.86 22.94
C LEU A 333 -14.51 5.73 23.59
N TYR A 334 -15.56 5.58 22.78
CA TYR A 334 -16.94 5.46 23.26
C TYR A 334 -17.20 4.15 24.01
N VAL A 335 -16.63 3.03 23.55
CA VAL A 335 -16.84 1.71 24.17
C VAL A 335 -15.81 1.36 25.25
N TRP A 336 -14.79 2.20 25.45
CA TRP A 336 -13.77 1.99 26.49
C TRP A 336 -14.42 1.87 27.89
N PRO A 337 -14.01 0.91 28.75
CA PRO A 337 -12.80 0.07 28.66
C PRO A 337 -12.99 -1.26 27.91
N ILE A 338 -14.12 -1.51 27.25
CA ILE A 338 -14.33 -2.75 26.49
C ILE A 338 -13.69 -2.57 25.11
N VAL A 339 -12.53 -3.21 24.89
CA VAL A 339 -11.75 -3.04 23.65
C VAL A 339 -11.84 -4.29 22.76
N PRO A 340 -12.58 -4.25 21.63
CA PRO A 340 -12.69 -5.41 20.75
C PRO A 340 -11.42 -5.63 19.93
N GLU A 341 -10.67 -6.70 20.20
CA GLU A 341 -9.36 -7.00 19.55
C GLU A 341 -9.42 -6.94 18.02
N GLY A 342 -10.44 -7.56 17.40
CA GLY A 342 -10.58 -7.57 15.94
C GLY A 342 -10.77 -6.18 15.34
N LEU A 343 -11.45 -5.27 16.06
CA LEU A 343 -11.62 -3.89 15.62
C LEU A 343 -10.33 -3.09 15.76
N VAL A 344 -9.56 -3.31 16.83
CA VAL A 344 -8.26 -2.66 17.02
C VAL A 344 -7.25 -3.13 15.99
N ALA A 345 -7.17 -4.44 15.72
CA ALA A 345 -6.31 -4.98 14.67
C ALA A 345 -6.66 -4.40 13.28
N THR A 346 -7.95 -4.24 12.99
CA THR A 346 -8.43 -3.57 11.77
C THR A 346 -7.97 -2.12 11.74
N THR A 347 -8.17 -1.38 12.83
CA THR A 347 -7.75 0.02 12.98
C THR A 347 -6.25 0.17 12.78
N GLY A 348 -5.43 -0.64 13.46
CA GLY A 348 -3.99 -0.65 13.33
C GLY A 348 -3.51 -0.93 11.90
N THR A 349 -4.27 -1.71 11.12
CA THR A 349 -3.93 -1.85 9.70
C THR A 349 -4.32 -0.63 8.86
N ILE A 350 -5.47 -0.03 9.14
CA ILE A 350 -5.86 1.22 8.48
C ILE A 350 -4.83 2.30 8.79
N THR A 351 -4.34 2.39 10.03
CA THR A 351 -3.20 3.23 10.44
C THR A 351 -1.95 2.94 9.62
N PHE A 352 -1.61 1.67 9.38
CA PHE A 352 -0.48 1.31 8.51
C PHE A 352 -0.66 1.81 7.07
N LEU A 353 -1.84 1.59 6.48
CA LEU A 353 -2.15 2.04 5.12
C LEU A 353 -2.10 3.57 5.02
N LYS A 354 -2.74 4.26 5.97
CA LYS A 354 -2.73 5.71 6.16
C LYS A 354 -1.29 6.24 6.15
N LEU A 355 -0.45 5.73 7.05
CA LEU A 355 0.95 6.16 7.18
C LEU A 355 1.75 5.84 5.91
N THR A 356 1.49 4.74 5.22
CA THR A 356 2.14 4.42 3.95
C THR A 356 1.86 5.47 2.87
N PHE A 357 0.59 5.89 2.72
CA PHE A 357 0.24 6.96 1.78
C PHE A 357 0.82 8.32 2.17
N VAL A 358 0.85 8.63 3.47
CA VAL A 358 1.48 9.85 4.00
C VAL A 358 2.97 9.86 3.69
N LEU A 359 3.69 8.79 4.04
CA LEU A 359 5.13 8.67 3.82
C LEU A 359 5.48 8.75 2.34
N PHE A 360 4.76 8.04 1.47
CA PHE A 360 5.00 8.16 0.04
C PHE A 360 4.62 9.53 -0.52
N GLY A 361 3.56 10.16 -0.01
CA GLY A 361 3.20 11.53 -0.36
C GLY A 361 4.33 12.51 -0.02
N TYR A 362 4.90 12.42 1.18
CA TYR A 362 6.05 13.23 1.57
C TYR A 362 7.32 12.87 0.79
N ALA A 363 7.56 11.59 0.47
CA ALA A 363 8.67 11.19 -0.39
C ALA A 363 8.55 11.80 -1.79
N LEU A 364 7.35 11.84 -2.37
CA LEU A 364 7.08 12.53 -3.64
C LEU A 364 7.33 14.04 -3.52
N LEU A 365 6.91 14.65 -2.41
CA LEU A 365 7.14 16.07 -2.15
C LEU A 365 8.63 16.39 -2.10
N PHE A 366 9.37 15.75 -1.19
CA PHE A 366 10.79 16.03 -0.96
C PHE A 366 11.64 15.60 -2.15
N GLY A 367 11.41 14.40 -2.69
CA GLY A 367 12.12 13.92 -3.88
C GLY A 367 11.86 14.81 -5.09
N GLY A 368 10.61 15.24 -5.30
CA GLY A 368 10.26 16.14 -6.38
C GLY A 368 10.93 17.52 -6.29
N LEU A 369 10.94 18.10 -5.08
CA LEU A 369 11.63 19.37 -4.81
C LEU A 369 13.15 19.25 -4.97
N LEU A 370 13.75 18.18 -4.45
CA LEU A 370 15.19 17.91 -4.55
C LEU A 370 15.63 17.78 -6.02
N VAL A 371 14.94 16.97 -6.81
CA VAL A 371 15.26 16.81 -8.25
C VAL A 371 15.07 18.13 -8.98
N SER A 372 14.03 18.90 -8.66
CA SER A 372 13.81 20.22 -9.26
C SER A 372 14.95 21.18 -8.94
N ALA A 373 15.45 21.19 -7.70
CA ALA A 373 16.58 22.00 -7.28
C ALA A 373 17.87 21.60 -8.00
N ILE A 374 18.17 20.30 -8.09
CA ILE A 374 19.33 19.77 -8.82
C ILE A 374 19.28 20.21 -10.29
N VAL A 375 18.15 20.01 -10.96
CA VAL A 375 17.98 20.41 -12.37
C VAL A 375 18.10 21.91 -12.56
N PHE A 376 17.59 22.71 -11.61
CA PHE A 376 17.75 24.17 -11.64
C PHE A 376 19.23 24.58 -11.54
N VAL A 377 19.99 23.99 -10.62
CA VAL A 377 21.43 24.25 -10.47
C VAL A 377 22.19 23.90 -11.74
N PHE A 378 21.96 22.72 -12.32
CA PHE A 378 22.62 22.32 -13.57
C PHE A 378 22.28 23.23 -14.75
N LYS A 379 21.02 23.68 -14.88
CA LYS A 379 20.64 24.65 -15.92
C LYS A 379 21.34 25.99 -15.73
N LYS A 380 21.46 26.45 -14.48
CA LYS A 380 22.14 27.70 -14.14
C LYS A 380 23.65 27.64 -14.30
N LEU A 381 24.28 26.47 -14.17
CA LEU A 381 25.71 26.28 -14.42
C LEU A 381 26.05 26.17 -15.91
N LYS A 382 25.07 25.80 -16.76
CA LYS A 382 25.25 25.67 -18.21
C LYS A 382 25.04 26.99 -18.96
N ASN A 383 24.27 27.90 -18.39
CA ASN A 383 24.06 29.26 -18.88
C ASN A 383 25.06 30.20 -18.21
#